data_AF-I1CCB9-F1
#
_entry.id   AF-I1CCB9-F1
#
_cell.length_a   1.000
_cell.length_b   1.000
_cell.length_c   1.000
_cell.angle_alpha   90.00
_cell.angle_beta   90.00
_cell.angle_gamma   90.00
#
_symmetry.space_group_name_H-M   'P 1'
#
loop_
_entity.id
_entity.type
_entity.pdbx_description
1 polymer ?
#
loop_
_entity_poly.entity_id
_entity_poly.type
_entity_poly.pdbx_seq_one_letter_code
_entity_poly.pdbx_strand_id
1 'polypeptide(L)'
;MQALRWVFHDFISIFIRYFFYVTEFSNEASKLFYFRKDVWYRITQPFITTVIHSNNYHLINPSDIQSLKLGVSNVRIVPKKQGFRLITNLQNTEQHPESVGSAVQYHQLLYFVKVDIASCFDTIDQDVLLQSLKDTLKSDKYIYRYIHICNLSSGGITTKGSKIIGTPE
;
A
#
# COMPACT_ATOMS: atom_id res chain seq x y z
N MET A 1 24.05 -6.43 -33.56
CA MET A 1 23.00 -6.04 -32.58
C MET A 1 22.65 -7.13 -31.55
N GLN A 2 22.81 -8.43 -31.86
CA GLN A 2 22.44 -9.52 -30.94
C GLN A 2 23.34 -9.66 -29.71
N ALA A 3 24.66 -9.44 -29.86
CA ALA A 3 25.60 -9.44 -28.74
C ALA A 3 25.29 -8.35 -27.69
N LEU A 4 24.96 -7.13 -28.15
CA LEU A 4 24.60 -6.03 -27.25
C LEU A 4 23.32 -6.34 -26.46
N ARG A 5 22.31 -6.93 -27.12
CA ARG A 5 21.08 -7.37 -26.46
C ARG A 5 21.38 -8.40 -25.38
N TRP A 6 22.22 -9.39 -25.66
CA TRP A 6 22.63 -10.40 -24.68
C TRP A 6 23.35 -9.78 -23.47
N VAL A 7 24.28 -8.85 -23.71
CA VAL A 7 25.00 -8.16 -22.63
C VAL A 7 24.04 -7.45 -21.68
N PHE A 8 23.10 -6.65 -22.19
CA PHE A 8 22.19 -5.89 -21.33
C PHE A 8 21.07 -6.75 -20.73
N HIS A 9 20.49 -7.65 -21.52
CA HIS A 9 19.33 -8.42 -21.11
C HIS A 9 19.69 -9.61 -20.21
N ASP A 10 20.76 -10.32 -20.52
CA ASP A 10 21.08 -11.59 -19.86
C ASP A 10 22.25 -11.40 -18.89
N PHE A 11 23.35 -10.78 -19.30
CA PHE A 11 24.50 -10.63 -18.42
C PHE A 11 24.28 -9.56 -17.33
N ILE A 12 24.09 -8.29 -17.73
CA ILE A 12 23.97 -7.17 -16.79
C ILE A 12 22.76 -7.34 -15.87
N SER A 13 21.62 -7.80 -16.41
CA SER A 13 20.42 -7.98 -15.59
C SER A 13 20.60 -9.03 -14.48
N ILE A 14 21.30 -10.14 -14.77
CA ILE A 14 21.61 -11.18 -13.78
C ILE A 14 22.57 -10.63 -12.73
N PHE A 15 23.61 -9.90 -13.15
CA PHE A 15 24.55 -9.25 -12.23
C PHE A 15 23.86 -8.27 -11.28
N ILE A 16 23.01 -7.39 -11.82
CA ILE A 16 22.26 -6.44 -11.00
C ILE A 16 21.37 -7.18 -10.00
N ARG A 17 20.60 -8.19 -10.45
CA ARG A 17 19.75 -8.99 -9.56
C ARG A 17 20.53 -9.77 -8.51
N TYR A 18 21.78 -10.16 -8.80
CA TYR A 18 22.61 -10.91 -7.89
C TYR A 18 23.23 -10.04 -6.79
N PHE A 19 23.79 -8.89 -7.14
CA PHE A 19 24.53 -8.04 -6.18
C PHE A 19 23.70 -6.91 -5.55
N PHE A 20 22.66 -6.46 -6.25
CA PHE A 20 21.89 -5.29 -5.84
C PHE A 20 20.43 -5.65 -5.53
N TYR A 21 19.92 -5.01 -4.48
CA TYR A 21 18.50 -4.88 -4.23
C TYR A 21 18.03 -3.59 -4.90
N VAL A 22 17.19 -3.73 -5.92
CA VAL A 22 16.63 -2.61 -6.68
C VAL A 22 15.21 -2.35 -6.21
N THR A 23 14.93 -1.14 -5.74
CA THR A 23 13.61 -0.78 -5.23
C THR A 23 13.27 0.67 -5.47
N GLU A 24 12.00 1.00 -5.46
CA GLU A 24 11.48 2.37 -5.60
C GLU A 24 11.38 3.04 -4.23
N PHE A 25 11.17 4.35 -4.19
CA PHE A 25 10.84 5.05 -2.96
C PHE A 25 9.33 5.26 -2.85
N SER A 26 8.79 5.10 -1.64
CA SER A 26 7.37 5.33 -1.40
C SER A 26 6.99 6.75 -1.81
N ASN A 27 6.03 6.87 -2.74
CA ASN A 27 5.51 8.11 -3.31
C ASN A 27 6.40 8.78 -4.38
N GLU A 28 7.54 8.17 -4.76
CA GLU A 28 8.37 8.58 -5.91
C GLU A 28 8.58 7.38 -6.84
N ALA A 29 7.51 6.96 -7.51
CA ALA A 29 7.51 5.72 -8.31
C ALA A 29 8.41 5.77 -9.56
N SER A 30 8.85 6.95 -10.00
CA SER A 30 9.65 7.09 -11.24
C SER A 30 11.16 6.86 -11.04
N LYS A 31 11.65 6.81 -9.80
CA LYS A 31 13.09 6.69 -9.51
C LYS A 31 13.42 5.36 -8.85
N LEU A 32 14.35 4.63 -9.47
CA LEU A 32 14.91 3.41 -8.92
C LEU A 32 16.12 3.71 -8.03
N PHE A 33 16.17 3.00 -6.90
CA PHE A 33 17.27 3.02 -5.97
C PHE A 33 17.94 1.65 -5.97
N TYR A 34 19.27 1.68 -5.95
CA TYR A 34 20.11 0.48 -5.98
C TYR A 34 20.86 0.40 -4.66
N PHE A 35 20.60 -0.66 -3.91
CA PHE A 35 21.31 -0.94 -2.67
C PHE A 35 22.14 -2.20 -2.87
N ARG A 36 23.38 -2.25 -2.39
CA ARG A 36 24.05 -3.55 -2.27
C ARG A 36 23.26 -4.43 -1.30
N LYS A 37 23.16 -5.73 -1.57
CA LYS A 37 22.32 -6.64 -0.76
C LYS A 37 22.73 -6.71 0.72
N ASP A 38 24.03 -6.65 1.00
CA ASP A 38 24.56 -6.63 2.37
C ASP A 38 24.16 -5.36 3.14
N VAL A 39 24.27 -4.21 2.48
CA VAL A 39 23.82 -2.92 3.03
C VAL A 39 22.31 -2.93 3.23
N TRP A 40 21.55 -3.37 2.23
CA TRP A 40 20.09 -3.48 2.30
C TRP A 40 19.63 -4.36 3.46
N TYR A 41 20.25 -5.53 3.62
CA TYR A 41 19.98 -6.43 4.74
C TYR A 41 20.25 -5.72 6.06
N ARG A 42 21.41 -5.10 6.23
CA ARG A 42 21.82 -4.40 7.46
C ARG A 42 20.86 -3.26 7.85
N ILE A 43 20.45 -2.43 6.89
CA ILE A 43 19.57 -1.29 7.19
C ILE A 43 18.12 -1.71 7.46
N THR A 44 17.68 -2.83 6.88
CA THR A 44 16.30 -3.33 7.07
C THR A 44 16.14 -4.20 8.31
N GLN A 45 17.21 -4.84 8.80
CA GLN A 45 17.18 -5.67 10.02
C GLN A 45 16.49 -5.00 11.21
N PRO A 46 16.89 -3.80 11.69
CA PRO A 46 16.27 -3.21 12.88
C PRO A 46 14.77 -2.94 12.70
N PHE A 47 14.36 -2.59 11.48
CA PHE A 47 12.95 -2.42 11.14
C PHE A 47 12.19 -3.75 11.19
N ILE A 48 12.72 -4.80 10.56
CA ILE A 48 12.12 -6.15 10.60
C ILE A 48 11.98 -6.63 12.04
N THR A 49 13.03 -6.50 12.85
CA THR A 49 13.01 -6.87 14.27
C THR A 49 11.93 -6.10 15.03
N THR A 50 11.78 -4.79 14.78
CA THR A 50 10.74 -3.97 15.43
C THR A 50 9.34 -4.42 15.02
N VAL A 51 9.14 -4.73 13.74
CA VAL A 51 7.87 -5.23 13.21
C VAL A 51 7.52 -6.57 13.86
N ILE A 52 8.43 -7.53 13.90
CA ILE A 52 8.18 -8.86 14.49
C ILE A 52 7.82 -8.77 15.98
N HIS A 53 8.50 -7.90 16.75
CA HIS A 53 8.22 -7.73 18.18
C HIS A 53 7.01 -6.83 18.46
N SER A 54 6.42 -6.21 17.44
CA SER A 54 5.19 -5.44 17.62
C SER A 54 3.99 -6.36 17.80
N ASN A 55 3.01 -5.96 18.61
CA ASN A 55 1.81 -6.76 18.92
C ASN A 55 0.87 -6.96 17.71
N ASN A 56 1.26 -6.53 16.52
CA ASN A 56 0.48 -6.62 15.29
C ASN A 56 0.80 -7.88 14.46
N TYR A 57 1.80 -8.66 14.85
CA TYR A 57 2.23 -9.84 14.11
C TYR A 57 2.46 -11.02 15.05
N HIS A 58 2.10 -12.21 14.56
CA HIS A 58 2.28 -13.45 15.28
C HIS A 58 2.94 -14.47 14.36
N LEU A 59 3.90 -15.20 14.92
CA LEU A 59 4.50 -16.33 14.23
C LEU A 59 3.43 -17.39 14.01
N ILE A 60 3.32 -17.86 12.78
CA ILE A 60 2.41 -18.93 12.38
C ILE A 60 3.22 -20.21 12.25
N ASN A 61 2.72 -21.32 12.78
CA ASN A 61 3.38 -22.61 12.60
C ASN A 61 3.21 -23.09 11.15
N PRO A 62 4.20 -23.78 10.57
CA PRO A 62 4.09 -24.30 9.20
C PRO A 62 2.85 -25.16 8.95
N SER A 63 2.38 -25.87 9.98
CA SER A 63 1.17 -26.70 9.95
C SER A 63 -0.11 -25.90 9.69
N ASP A 64 -0.19 -24.69 10.24
CA ASP A 64 -1.38 -23.85 10.21
C ASP A 64 -1.53 -23.15 8.84
N ILE A 65 -0.45 -23.10 8.05
CA ILE A 65 -0.41 -22.46 6.73
C ILE A 65 -1.42 -23.09 5.76
N GLN A 66 -1.59 -24.42 5.84
CA GLN A 66 -2.51 -25.15 4.96
C GLN A 66 -3.98 -24.78 5.21
N SER A 67 -4.30 -24.22 6.37
CA SER A 67 -5.64 -23.77 6.73
C SER A 67 -5.97 -22.34 6.28
N LEU A 68 -4.99 -21.60 5.76
CA LEU A 68 -5.16 -20.21 5.35
C LEU A 68 -5.96 -20.12 4.05
N LYS A 69 -7.25 -19.75 4.16
CA LYS A 69 -8.14 -19.52 3.01
C LYS A 69 -7.61 -18.50 2.00
N LEU A 70 -6.84 -17.52 2.48
CA LEU A 70 -6.29 -16.45 1.65
C LEU A 70 -4.95 -16.84 1.01
N GLY A 71 -4.26 -17.88 1.49
CA GLY A 71 -2.94 -18.30 1.06
C GLY A 71 -1.78 -17.41 1.53
N VAL A 72 -0.56 -17.67 1.02
CA VAL A 72 0.69 -17.00 1.42
C VAL A 72 1.25 -16.15 0.28
N SER A 73 1.70 -14.94 0.61
CA SER A 73 2.32 -14.02 -0.35
C SER A 73 3.68 -13.52 0.14
N ASN A 74 4.57 -13.23 -0.82
CA ASN A 74 5.88 -12.66 -0.53
C ASN A 74 5.75 -11.20 -0.06
N VAL A 75 6.53 -10.88 0.97
CA VAL A 75 6.62 -9.52 1.52
C VAL A 75 7.80 -8.77 0.90
N ARG A 76 7.54 -7.56 0.41
CA ARG A 76 8.53 -6.62 -0.13
C ARG A 76 8.70 -5.44 0.81
N ILE A 77 9.95 -5.06 1.07
CA ILE A 77 10.29 -3.87 1.86
C ILE A 77 10.61 -2.72 0.90
N VAL A 78 10.01 -1.55 1.15
CA VAL A 78 10.18 -0.33 0.33
C VAL A 78 10.59 0.84 1.21
N PRO A 79 11.64 1.61 0.87
CA PRO A 79 12.06 2.76 1.64
C PRO A 79 11.04 3.91 1.59
N LYS A 80 10.99 4.70 2.67
CA LYS A 80 10.17 5.90 2.86
C LYS A 80 11.02 7.06 3.36
N LYS A 81 10.47 8.29 3.37
CA LYS A 81 11.12 9.49 3.95
C LYS A 81 11.63 9.23 5.37
N GLN A 82 10.87 8.47 6.15
CA GLN A 82 11.25 8.01 7.48
C GLN A 82 10.84 6.54 7.61
N GLY A 83 11.83 5.65 7.69
CA GLY A 83 11.63 4.21 7.85
C GLY A 83 11.26 3.47 6.56
N PHE A 84 10.48 2.40 6.70
CA PHE A 84 10.18 1.46 5.62
C PHE A 84 8.69 1.13 5.55
N ARG A 85 8.25 0.64 4.39
CA ARG A 85 6.92 0.10 4.14
C ARG A 85 7.04 -1.38 3.80
N LEU A 86 6.23 -2.21 4.44
CA LEU A 86 5.99 -3.58 4.03
C LEU A 86 4.84 -3.59 3.02
N ILE A 87 5.03 -4.24 1.88
CA ILE A 87 4.04 -4.41 0.82
C ILE A 87 3.96 -5.90 0.52
N THR A 88 2.75 -6.43 0.42
CA THR A 88 2.47 -7.77 -0.07
C THR A 88 1.72 -7.69 -1.38
N ASN A 89 2.00 -8.61 -2.30
CA ASN A 89 1.19 -8.76 -3.51
C ASN A 89 0.19 -9.90 -3.31
N LEU A 90 -1.07 -9.57 -3.02
CA LEU A 90 -2.14 -10.55 -2.83
C LEU A 90 -2.69 -11.12 -4.15
N GLN A 91 -2.35 -10.56 -5.32
CA GLN A 91 -2.80 -11.09 -6.60
C GLN A 91 -2.11 -12.41 -6.98
N ASN A 92 -0.90 -12.65 -6.46
CA ASN A 92 -0.11 -13.83 -6.77
C ASN A 92 0.11 -14.66 -5.49
N THR A 93 -1.00 -15.03 -4.86
CA THR A 93 -1.00 -15.73 -3.59
C THR A 93 -1.00 -17.24 -3.81
N GLU A 94 -0.10 -17.96 -3.15
CA GLU A 94 -0.04 -19.42 -3.21
C GLU A 94 -0.98 -20.00 -2.15
N GLN A 95 -2.03 -20.69 -2.60
CA GLN A 95 -3.03 -21.28 -1.69
C GLN A 95 -2.50 -22.52 -0.96
N HIS A 96 -1.54 -23.21 -1.56
CA HIS A 96 -0.82 -24.33 -0.97
C HIS A 96 0.65 -24.19 -1.35
N PRO A 97 1.51 -23.64 -0.48
CA PRO A 97 2.94 -23.79 -0.70
C PRO A 97 3.23 -25.30 -0.62
N GLU A 98 3.43 -25.93 -1.78
CA GLU A 98 3.83 -27.33 -1.84
C GLU A 98 5.03 -27.51 -0.92
N SER A 99 4.99 -28.57 -0.11
CA SER A 99 5.98 -28.96 0.90
C SER A 99 7.34 -28.34 0.60
N VAL A 100 7.67 -27.28 1.34
CA VAL A 100 8.97 -26.62 1.28
C VAL A 100 10.02 -27.71 1.45
N GLY A 101 10.61 -28.12 0.33
CA GLY A 101 11.53 -29.24 0.30
C GLY A 101 12.64 -29.02 1.32
N SER A 102 13.02 -30.08 2.00
CA SER A 102 13.97 -30.18 3.12
C SER A 102 15.39 -29.62 2.89
N ALA A 103 15.60 -28.81 1.86
CA ALA A 103 16.88 -28.25 1.43
C ALA A 103 17.03 -26.73 1.65
N VAL A 104 15.99 -26.02 2.11
CA VAL A 104 16.15 -24.60 2.49
C VAL A 104 16.54 -24.50 3.95
N GLN A 105 17.83 -24.23 4.18
CA GLN A 105 18.38 -23.94 5.50
C GLN A 105 17.62 -22.76 6.11
N TYR A 106 16.90 -23.00 7.22
CA TYR A 106 16.04 -22.03 7.90
C TYR A 106 16.84 -20.84 8.45
N HIS A 107 17.09 -19.83 7.64
CA HIS A 107 17.09 -18.47 8.16
C HIS A 107 15.61 -18.07 8.31
N GLN A 108 15.04 -18.39 9.49
CA GLN A 108 13.70 -18.03 9.98
C GLN A 108 12.72 -17.53 8.90
N LEU A 109 11.93 -18.44 8.32
CA LEU A 109 10.78 -18.07 7.49
C LEU A 109 9.77 -17.31 8.36
N LEU A 110 9.53 -16.05 8.02
CA LEU A 110 8.62 -15.17 8.75
C LEU A 110 7.32 -15.02 7.96
N TYR A 111 6.21 -15.28 8.63
CA TYR A 111 4.87 -15.15 8.06
C TYR A 111 4.20 -13.90 8.66
N PHE A 112 3.54 -13.11 7.80
CA PHE A 112 2.82 -11.90 8.19
C PHE A 112 1.40 -11.98 7.64
N VAL A 113 0.40 -11.72 8.49
CA VAL A 113 -1.00 -11.59 8.05
C VAL A 113 -1.31 -10.12 7.92
N LYS A 114 -1.54 -9.66 6.68
CA LYS A 114 -2.09 -8.33 6.41
C LYS A 114 -3.55 -8.51 6.00
N VAL A 115 -4.47 -8.03 6.84
CA VAL A 115 -5.90 -8.00 6.51
C VAL A 115 -6.21 -6.63 5.91
N ASP A 116 -6.70 -6.62 4.68
CA ASP A 116 -7.26 -5.44 4.03
C ASP A 116 -8.78 -5.58 4.06
N ILE A 117 -9.50 -4.53 4.45
CA ILE A 117 -10.97 -4.58 4.53
C ILE A 117 -11.49 -4.25 3.14
N ALA A 118 -11.90 -5.29 2.41
CA ALA A 118 -12.57 -5.14 1.13
C ALA A 118 -13.87 -4.34 1.31
N SER A 119 -14.16 -3.41 0.38
CA SER A 119 -15.39 -2.62 0.40
C SER A 119 -15.66 -1.93 1.73
N CYS A 120 -14.61 -1.36 2.34
CA CYS A 120 -14.72 -0.67 3.63
C CYS A 120 -15.71 0.50 3.60
N PHE A 121 -16.00 1.08 2.44
CA PHE A 121 -17.03 2.11 2.25
C PHE A 121 -18.45 1.54 2.17
N ASP A 122 -18.64 0.37 1.55
CA ASP A 122 -19.95 -0.28 1.45
C ASP A 122 -20.36 -0.95 2.77
N THR A 123 -19.38 -1.28 3.61
CA THR A 123 -19.56 -1.96 4.91
C THR A 123 -19.72 -0.97 6.07
N ILE A 124 -19.80 0.33 5.81
CA ILE A 124 -20.01 1.32 6.87
C ILE A 124 -21.45 1.22 7.36
N ASP A 125 -21.62 0.89 8.63
CA ASP A 125 -22.90 0.96 9.32
C ASP A 125 -23.40 2.41 9.32
N GLN A 126 -24.51 2.65 8.61
CA GLN A 126 -25.09 3.97 8.43
C GLN A 126 -25.62 4.54 9.74
N ASP A 127 -26.12 3.71 10.64
CA ASP A 127 -26.70 4.15 11.91
C ASP A 127 -25.59 4.65 12.85
N VAL A 128 -24.50 3.90 12.94
CA VAL A 128 -23.30 4.30 13.72
C VAL A 128 -22.66 5.57 13.13
N LEU A 129 -22.61 5.68 11.80
CA LEU A 129 -22.09 6.86 11.12
C LEU A 129 -22.96 8.09 11.40
N LEU A 130 -24.28 7.97 11.31
CA LEU A 130 -25.22 9.05 11.58
C LEU A 130 -25.18 9.50 13.04
N GLN A 131 -25.03 8.56 13.98
CA GLN A 131 -24.88 8.87 15.40
C GLN A 131 -23.58 9.65 15.65
N SER A 132 -22.47 9.23 15.02
CA SER A 132 -21.18 9.92 15.10
C SER A 132 -21.23 11.31 14.44
N LEU A 133 -21.98 11.46 13.34
CA LEU A 133 -22.19 12.73 12.65
C LEU A 133 -22.98 13.72 13.52
N LYS A 134 -24.00 13.27 14.23
CA LYS A 134 -24.80 14.11 15.15
C LYS A 134 -23.94 14.72 16.26
N ASP A 135 -22.99 13.95 16.79
CA ASP A 135 -22.08 14.43 17.84
C ASP A 135 -20.99 15.38 17.28
N THR A 136 -20.67 15.24 16.00
CA THR A 136 -19.63 16.04 15.32
C THR A 136 -20.17 17.37 14.79
N LEU A 137 -21.40 17.38 14.27
CA LEU A 137 -22.07 18.55 13.73
C LEU A 137 -22.64 19.40 14.87
N LYS A 138 -21.80 20.25 15.47
CA LYS A 138 -22.19 21.16 16.55
C LYS A 138 -22.96 22.40 16.10
N SER A 139 -23.07 22.63 14.79
CA SER A 139 -23.73 23.81 14.24
C SER A 139 -24.44 23.47 12.93
N ASP A 140 -25.69 23.91 12.82
CA ASP A 140 -26.47 23.85 11.56
C ASP A 140 -26.06 24.93 10.56
N LYS A 141 -25.05 25.75 10.88
CA LYS A 141 -24.53 26.79 10.01
C LYS A 141 -23.45 26.22 9.09
N TYR A 142 -23.72 26.26 7.79
CA TYR A 142 -22.77 25.88 6.75
C TYR A 142 -22.29 27.13 5.99
N ILE A 143 -21.05 27.10 5.50
CA ILE A 143 -20.46 28.18 4.70
C ILE A 143 -20.50 27.75 3.24
N TYR A 144 -21.15 28.54 2.38
CA TYR A 144 -21.01 28.33 0.95
C TYR A 144 -19.63 28.80 0.49
N ARG A 145 -18.93 27.95 -0.27
CA ARG A 145 -17.63 28.31 -0.87
C ARG A 145 -17.79 28.94 -2.26
N TYR A 146 -18.83 28.52 -2.99
CA TYR A 146 -19.14 28.99 -4.34
C TYR A 146 -20.66 28.91 -4.58
N ILE A 147 -21.24 29.97 -5.14
CA ILE A 147 -22.62 30.00 -5.61
C ILE A 147 -22.61 30.36 -7.09
N HIS A 148 -23.27 29.56 -7.91
CA HIS A 148 -23.53 29.88 -9.31
C HIS A 148 -24.94 30.42 -9.43
N ILE A 149 -25.07 31.68 -9.81
CA ILE A 149 -26.38 32.28 -10.09
C ILE A 149 -26.64 32.11 -11.58
N CYS A 150 -27.64 31.30 -11.91
CA CYS A 150 -28.11 31.08 -13.27
C CYS A 150 -29.30 31.99 -13.50
N ASN A 151 -29.15 33.00 -14.37
CA ASN A 151 -30.30 33.80 -14.81
C ASN A 151 -30.87 33.17 -16.08
N LEU A 152 -32.17 32.89 -16.05
CA LEU A 152 -32.90 32.40 -17.20
C LEU A 152 -33.37 33.60 -18.03
N SER A 153 -32.84 33.72 -19.24
CA SER A 153 -33.33 34.68 -20.23
C SER A 153 -33.94 33.92 -21.40
N SER A 154 -34.88 34.56 -22.11
CA SER A 154 -35.70 33.98 -23.18
C SER A 154 -34.93 33.36 -24.36
N GLY A 155 -33.59 33.43 -24.39
CA GLY A 155 -32.73 32.79 -25.40
C GLY A 155 -31.60 31.92 -24.83
N GLY A 156 -31.53 31.68 -23.52
CA GLY A 156 -30.49 30.80 -22.95
C GLY A 156 -30.20 31.02 -21.46
N ILE A 157 -29.43 30.08 -20.90
CA ILE A 157 -28.91 30.13 -19.53
C ILE A 157 -27.61 30.93 -19.55
N THR A 158 -27.57 32.07 -18.87
CA THR A 158 -26.31 32.79 -18.61
C THR A 158 -25.87 32.53 -17.17
N THR A 159 -24.70 31.92 -17.01
CA THR A 159 -24.08 31.65 -15.70
C THR A 159 -23.09 32.75 -15.36
N LYS A 160 -23.35 33.49 -14.28
CA LYS A 160 -22.34 34.37 -13.65
C LYS A 160 -21.92 33.72 -12.34
N GLY A 161 -20.67 33.25 -12.29
CA GLY A 161 -20.07 32.73 -11.05
C GLY A 161 -19.59 33.89 -10.19
N SER A 162 -20.13 34.02 -8.98
CA SER A 162 -19.64 34.98 -7.99
C SER A 162 -19.05 34.20 -6.81
N LYS A 163 -17.80 34.49 -6.46
CA LYS A 163 -17.15 33.91 -5.27
C LYS A 163 -17.67 34.65 -4.04
N ILE A 164 -18.67 34.07 -3.39
CA ILE A 164 -19.19 34.56 -2.11
C ILE A 164 -18.80 33.53 -1.06
N ILE A 165 -18.01 33.95 -0.07
CA ILE A 165 -17.69 33.14 1.11
C ILE A 165 -18.54 33.71 2.24
N GLY A 166 -19.54 32.96 2.69
CA GLY A 166 -20.43 33.39 3.77
C GLY A 166 -21.49 32.35 4.11
N THR A 167 -22.09 32.51 5.29
CA THR A 167 -23.31 31.82 5.70
C THR A 167 -24.52 32.48 5.04
N PRO A 168 -25.49 31.73 4.48
CA PRO A 168 -26.76 32.32 4.08
C PRO A 168 -27.47 32.84 5.33
N GLU A 169 -27.95 34.09 5.28
CA GLU A 169 -29.02 34.57 6.16
C GLU A 169 -30.37 34.14 5.61
#